data_AF-A0A8S3ZWV6-F1
#
_entry.id   AF-A0A8S3ZWV6-F1
#
_cell.length_a   1.000
_cell.length_b   1.000
_cell.length_c   1.000
_cell.angle_alpha   90.00
_cell.angle_beta   90.00
_cell.angle_gamma   90.00
#
_symmetry.space_group_name_H-M   'P 1'
#
loop_
_entity.id
_entity.type
_entity.pdbx_description
1 polymer ?
#
loop_
_entity_poly.entity_id
_entity_poly.type
_entity_poly.pdbx_seq_one_letter_code
_entity_poly.pdbx_strand_id
1 'polypeptide(L)' 'VSCPEIKAPNLRIRLRSKGRIASFRCKGRFERVGVKFAVCLDSGNWSQEIPTCV' A
#
# COMPACT_ATOMS: atom_id res chain seq x y z
N VAL A 1 8.09 -13.81 -7.29
CA VAL A 1 7.34 -13.59 -6.04
C VAL A 1 6.41 -12.42 -6.25
N SER A 2 5.10 -12.63 -6.08
CA SER A 2 4.07 -11.62 -6.30
C SER A 2 3.40 -11.32 -4.97
N CYS A 3 3.34 -10.05 -4.57
CA CYS A 3 2.71 -9.66 -3.31
C CYS A 3 1.18 -9.72 -3.37
N PRO A 4 0.51 -9.88 -2.22
CA PRO A 4 -0.93 -9.94 -2.15
C PRO A 4 -1.57 -8.63 -2.62
N GLU A 5 -2.75 -8.77 -3.24
CA GLU A 5 -3.57 -7.64 -3.65
C GLU A 5 -4.05 -6.86 -2.41
N ILE A 6 -3.89 -5.55 -2.48
CA ILE A 6 -4.23 -4.64 -1.38
C ILE A 6 -5.69 -4.21 -1.53
N LYS A 7 -6.54 -4.55 -0.57
CA LYS A 7 -7.95 -4.13 -0.54
C LYS A 7 -8.23 -3.35 0.74
N ALA A 8 -8.33 -2.03 0.63
CA ALA A 8 -8.67 -1.15 1.73
C ALA A 8 -9.67 -0.06 1.29
N PRO A 9 -10.71 0.24 2.09
CA PRO A 9 -11.67 1.29 1.78
C PRO A 9 -10.99 2.66 1.78
N ASN A 10 -11.43 3.55 0.89
CA ASN A 10 -10.93 4.93 0.77
C ASN A 10 -9.43 5.08 0.47
N LEU A 11 -8.70 3.97 0.24
CA LEU A 11 -7.29 3.95 -0.09
C LEU A 11 -7.08 3.84 -1.60
N ARG A 12 -6.25 4.70 -2.17
CA ARG A 12 -5.69 4.58 -3.52
C ARG A 12 -4.28 4.02 -3.43
N ILE A 13 -4.07 2.87 -4.07
CA ILE A 13 -2.76 2.26 -4.21
C ILE A 13 -2.19 2.62 -5.58
N ARG A 14 -0.92 3.03 -5.61
CA ARG A 14 -0.16 3.26 -6.84
C ARG A 14 1.08 2.39 -6.83
N LEU A 15 1.10 1.39 -7.70
CA LEU A 15 2.23 0.49 -7.86
C LEU A 15 3.32 1.14 -8.73
N ARG A 16 4.57 1.03 -8.30
CA ARG A 16 5.79 1.47 -8.98
C ARG A 16 6.81 0.33 -9.02
N SER A 17 7.86 0.49 -9.82
CA SER A 17 8.95 -0.50 -9.93
C SER A 17 8.44 -1.92 -10.24
N LYS A 18 7.61 -2.07 -11.27
CA LYS A 18 6.99 -3.36 -11.68
C LYS A 18 6.18 -4.04 -10.57
N GLY A 19 5.49 -3.26 -9.73
CA GLY A 19 4.69 -3.81 -8.62
C GLY A 19 5.48 -4.06 -7.34
N ARG A 20 6.80 -3.78 -7.31
CA ARG A 20 7.60 -3.89 -6.09
C ARG A 20 7.36 -2.79 -5.08
N ILE A 21 6.87 -1.62 -5.49
CA ILE A 21 6.64 -0.51 -4.55
C ILE A 21 5.17 -0.12 -4.61
N ALA A 22 4.43 -0.28 -3.52
CA ALA A 22 3.06 0.20 -3.36
C ALA A 22 3.08 1.55 -2.64
N SER A 23 2.63 2.61 -3.30
CA SER A 23 2.40 3.91 -2.67
C SER A 23 0.93 4.05 -2.26
N PHE A 24 0.68 4.53 -1.05
CA PHE A 24 -0.65 4.63 -0.46
C PHE A 24 -1.09 6.09 -0.36
N ARG A 25 -2.31 6.37 -0.82
CA ARG A 25 -2.90 7.70 -0.74
C ARG A 25 -4.38 7.60 -0.40
N CYS A 26 -4.84 8.29 0.64
CA CYS A 26 -6.26 8.36 0.96
C CYS A 26 -7.02 9.22 -0.05
N LYS A 27 -8.28 8.88 -0.32
CA LYS A 27 -9.18 9.66 -1.16
C LYS A 27 -9.69 10.89 -0.40
N GLY A 28 -9.88 12.02 -1.07
CA GLY A 28 -10.59 13.17 -0.52
C GLY A 28 -9.94 13.78 0.72
N ARG A 29 -10.74 13.91 1.81
CA ARG A 29 -10.37 14.54 3.08
C ARG A 29 -9.89 13.55 4.15
N PHE A 30 -9.81 12.25 3.80
CA PHE A 30 -9.40 11.21 4.73
C PHE A 30 -7.92 11.33 5.06
N GLU A 31 -7.57 11.11 6.32
CA GLU A 31 -6.20 11.15 6.79
C GLU A 31 -5.60 9.74 6.83
N ARG A 32 -4.36 9.62 6.38
CA ARG A 32 -3.67 8.33 6.26
C ARG A 32 -2.98 8.00 7.57
N VAL A 33 -3.45 6.96 8.25
CA VAL A 33 -2.85 6.42 9.46
C VAL A 33 -1.94 5.24 9.08
N GLY A 34 -0.65 5.36 9.35
CA GLY A 34 0.36 4.33 9.04
C GLY A 34 1.41 4.79 8.03
N VAL A 35 1.80 3.92 7.09
CA VAL A 35 2.94 4.10 6.17
C VAL A 35 2.56 4.68 4.82
N LYS A 36 3.45 5.47 4.19
CA LYS A 36 3.17 6.13 2.90
C LYS A 36 3.37 5.18 1.72
N PHE A 37 4.22 4.19 1.91
CA PHE A 37 4.54 3.19 0.91
C PHE A 37 4.96 1.90 1.59
N ALA A 38 4.80 0.79 0.87
CA ALA A 38 5.34 -0.51 1.21
C ALA A 38 6.12 -1.07 0.02
N VAL A 39 7.11 -1.90 0.31
CA VAL A 39 7.91 -2.60 -0.69
C VAL A 39 7.55 -4.08 -0.66
N CYS A 40 7.39 -4.70 -1.81
CA CYS A 40 7.17 -6.13 -1.92
C CYS A 40 8.48 -6.84 -1.62
N LEU A 41 8.51 -7.60 -0.54
CA LEU A 41 9.66 -8.41 -0.16
C LEU A 41 9.68 -9.70 -0.98
N ASP A 42 10.88 -10.29 -1.13
CA ASP A 42 11.04 -11.58 -1.79
C ASP A 42 10.40 -12.74 -1.00
N SER A 43 9.95 -12.50 0.24
CA SER A 43 9.10 -13.42 1.00
C SER A 43 7.65 -13.47 0.51
N GLY A 44 7.24 -12.55 -0.38
CA GLY A 44 5.86 -12.44 -0.87
C GLY A 44 4.95 -11.62 0.02
N ASN A 45 5.51 -10.94 1.03
CA ASN A 45 4.77 -10.03 1.88
C ASN A 45 5.20 -8.58 1.67
N TRP A 46 4.32 -7.65 2.00
CA TRP A 46 4.67 -6.24 2.04
C TRP A 46 5.61 -5.96 3.21
N SER A 47 6.62 -5.12 2.99
CA SER A 47 7.61 -4.72 3.99
C SER A 47 7.01 -3.97 5.17
N GLN A 48 5.81 -3.45 4.98
CA GLN A 48 5.07 -2.62 5.91
C GLN A 48 3.60 -3.02 5.81
N GLU A 49 2.86 -2.85 6.91
CA GLU A 49 1.42 -3.05 6.91
C GLU A 49 0.69 -1.99 6.09
N ILE A 50 -0.51 -2.34 5.66
CA ILE A 50 -1.30 -1.49 4.78
C ILE A 50 -1.97 -0.41 5.63
N PRO A 51 -1.77 0.88 5.31
CA PRO A 51 -2.33 1.97 6.11
C PRO A 51 -3.85 2.03 5.97
N THR A 52 -4.50 2.52 7.00
CA THR A 52 -5.93 2.84 7.01
C THR A 52 -6.16 4.32 6.74
N CYS A 53 -7.30 4.62 6.14
CA CYS A 53 -7.78 5.98 5.93
C CYS A 53 -8.94 6.21 6.89
N VAL A 54 -8.82 7.22 7.75
CA VAL A 54 -9.84 7.62 8.73
C VAL A 54 -10.40 9.00 8.42
#